data_AF-A0AAW6RE08-F1
#
_entry.id   AF-A0AAW6RE08-F1
#
_cell.length_a   1.000
_cell.length_b   1.000
_cell.length_c   1.000
_cell.angle_alpha   90.00
_cell.angle_beta   90.00
_cell.angle_gamma   90.00
#
_symmetry.space_group_name_H-M   'P 1'
#
loop_
_entity.id
_entity.type
_entity.pdbx_description
1 polymer ?
#
loop_
_entity_poly.entity_id
_entity_poly.type
_entity_poly.pdbx_seq_one_letter_code
_entity_poly.pdbx_strand_id
1 'polypeptide(L)'
;MLASRIYERENFIDRSHMFQRLIVDFNLKVAPAYGIPPNNLASGMAVALAGAWTAYKGQAFPDAYIKPLEQQLEKVMQENEKIKSMRVRDKVFTYQTLVGMGMWLFALQQELQKKPNIQEQVRMKTMGGNLLKSLLGVPPERVSFTSSGMEISQ
;
A
#
# COMPACT_ATOMS: atom_id res chain seq x y z
N MET A 1 -10.03 -1.25 35.66
CA MET A 1 -9.22 -1.80 34.54
C MET A 1 -10.11 -1.91 33.30
N LEU A 2 -10.08 -0.91 32.42
CA LEU A 2 -11.03 -0.78 31.28
C LEU A 2 -10.40 -1.05 29.90
N ALA A 3 -9.08 -1.15 29.80
CA ALA A 3 -8.39 -1.31 28.51
C ALA A 3 -8.37 -2.76 27.97
N SER A 4 -8.52 -3.77 28.85
CA SER A 4 -8.43 -5.19 28.46
C SER A 4 -9.69 -5.74 27.78
N ARG A 5 -10.79 -4.99 27.74
CA ARG A 5 -12.06 -5.40 27.09
C ARG A 5 -12.25 -4.83 25.68
N ILE A 6 -11.46 -3.85 25.25
CA ILE A 6 -11.63 -3.19 23.94
C ILE A 6 -10.74 -3.85 22.86
N TYR A 7 -9.65 -4.51 23.28
CA TYR A 7 -8.74 -5.27 22.41
C TYR A 7 -8.45 -6.63 23.03
N GLU A 8 -9.14 -7.68 22.57
CA GLU A 8 -8.78 -9.06 22.90
C GLU A 8 -7.35 -9.33 22.40
N ARG A 9 -6.45 -9.73 23.30
CA ARG A 9 -5.02 -9.94 23.01
C ARG A 9 -4.78 -10.96 21.89
N GLU A 10 -5.60 -12.01 21.83
CA GLU A 10 -5.50 -13.06 20.81
C GLU A 10 -5.72 -12.47 19.40
N ASN A 11 -6.80 -11.69 19.23
CA ASN A 11 -7.07 -10.95 18.00
C ASN A 11 -5.94 -9.97 17.62
N PHE A 12 -5.21 -9.42 18.59
CA PHE A 12 -4.05 -8.56 18.32
C PHE A 12 -2.84 -9.37 17.82
N ILE A 13 -2.54 -10.49 18.46
CA ILE A 13 -1.42 -11.37 18.09
C ILE A 13 -1.63 -11.92 16.69
N ASP A 14 -2.84 -12.39 16.37
CA ASP A 14 -3.17 -12.93 15.05
C ASP A 14 -3.03 -11.86 13.95
N ARG A 15 -3.53 -10.65 14.21
CA ARG A 15 -3.34 -9.52 13.28
C ARG A 15 -1.86 -9.17 13.10
N SER A 16 -1.07 -9.19 14.17
CA SER A 16 0.37 -8.89 14.08
C SER A 16 1.12 -9.91 13.21
N HIS A 17 0.81 -11.20 13.37
CA HIS A 17 1.40 -12.27 12.56
C HIS A 17 0.95 -12.21 11.11
N MET A 18 -0.31 -11.86 10.87
CA MET A 18 -0.83 -11.64 9.54
C MET A 18 -0.10 -10.48 8.84
N PHE A 19 0.07 -9.32 9.50
CA PHE A 19 0.83 -8.20 8.96
C PHE A 19 2.28 -8.58 8.65
N GLN A 20 2.95 -9.29 9.56
CA GLN A 20 4.29 -9.81 9.32
C GLN A 20 4.34 -10.72 8.09
N ARG A 21 3.36 -11.63 7.95
CA ARG A 21 3.28 -12.54 6.79
C ARG A 21 3.11 -11.77 5.49
N LEU A 22 2.24 -10.77 5.43
CA LEU A 22 2.05 -9.93 4.25
C LEU A 22 3.35 -9.22 3.83
N ILE A 23 4.11 -8.70 4.80
CA ILE A 23 5.39 -8.06 4.54
C ILE A 23 6.42 -9.08 4.01
N VAL A 24 6.49 -10.27 4.62
CA VAL A 24 7.40 -11.34 4.19
C VAL A 24 7.04 -11.82 2.78
N ASP A 25 5.76 -12.08 2.50
CA ASP A 25 5.28 -12.51 1.19
C ASP A 25 5.57 -11.45 0.12
N PHE A 26 5.40 -10.16 0.44
CA PHE A 26 5.76 -9.11 -0.49
C PHE A 26 7.25 -9.16 -0.85
N ASN A 27 8.12 -9.20 0.15
CA ASN A 27 9.57 -9.18 -0.06
C ASN A 27 10.09 -10.41 -0.81
N LEU A 28 9.56 -11.59 -0.50
CA LEU A 28 10.09 -12.85 -1.04
C LEU A 28 9.45 -13.27 -2.37
N LYS A 29 8.23 -12.80 -2.65
CA LYS A 29 7.44 -13.27 -3.80
C LYS A 29 7.01 -12.13 -4.72
N VAL A 30 6.30 -11.15 -4.16
CA VAL A 30 5.65 -10.11 -4.98
C VAL A 30 6.67 -9.16 -5.60
N ALA A 31 7.55 -8.56 -4.80
CA ALA A 31 8.53 -7.61 -5.31
C ALA A 31 9.45 -8.22 -6.39
N PRO A 32 10.03 -9.42 -6.21
CA PRO A 32 10.78 -10.10 -7.27
C PRO A 32 9.96 -10.40 -8.52
N ALA A 33 8.70 -10.83 -8.38
CA ALA A 33 7.84 -11.15 -9.53
C ALA A 33 7.58 -9.93 -10.43
N TYR A 34 7.56 -8.73 -9.85
CA TYR A 34 7.41 -7.47 -10.59
C TYR A 34 8.74 -6.78 -10.92
N GLY A 35 9.87 -7.39 -10.57
CA GLY A 35 11.20 -6.82 -10.82
C GLY A 35 11.46 -5.50 -10.10
N ILE A 36 10.85 -5.31 -8.92
CA ILE A 36 11.06 -4.15 -8.05
C ILE A 36 11.89 -4.57 -6.81
N PRO A 37 12.72 -3.67 -6.25
CA PRO A 37 13.61 -4.02 -5.15
C PRO A 37 12.83 -4.30 -3.84
N PRO A 38 13.04 -5.44 -3.16
CA PRO A 38 12.52 -5.64 -1.80
C PRO A 38 13.26 -4.73 -0.81
N ASN A 39 12.63 -4.44 0.34
CA ASN A 39 13.19 -3.56 1.38
C ASN A 39 13.58 -2.15 0.90
N ASN A 40 12.91 -1.65 -0.13
CA ASN A 40 13.11 -0.32 -0.69
C ASN A 40 11.87 0.56 -0.44
N LEU A 41 12.08 1.83 -0.09
CA LEU A 41 10.98 2.75 0.25
C LEU A 41 10.06 3.06 -0.93
N ALA A 42 10.60 3.21 -2.13
CA ALA A 42 9.82 3.42 -3.35
C ALA A 42 8.94 2.21 -3.66
N SER A 43 9.47 0.98 -3.54
CA SER A 43 8.67 -0.25 -3.64
C SER A 43 7.54 -0.30 -2.60
N GLY A 44 7.84 0.11 -1.35
CA GLY A 44 6.84 0.20 -0.30
C GLY A 44 5.72 1.19 -0.62
N MET A 45 6.07 2.38 -1.09
CA MET A 45 5.09 3.39 -1.52
C MET A 45 4.31 2.92 -2.75
N ALA A 46 4.97 2.30 -3.72
CA ALA A 46 4.32 1.78 -4.92
C ALA A 46 3.24 0.76 -4.58
N VAL A 47 3.53 -0.23 -3.71
CA VAL A 47 2.52 -1.22 -3.32
C VAL A 47 1.40 -0.61 -2.46
N ALA A 48 1.70 0.39 -1.63
CA ALA A 48 0.68 1.12 -0.87
C ALA A 48 -0.29 1.86 -1.80
N LEU A 49 0.24 2.59 -2.80
CA LEU A 49 -0.55 3.30 -3.80
C LEU A 49 -1.35 2.33 -4.69
N ALA A 50 -0.74 1.23 -5.13
CA ALA A 50 -1.41 0.22 -5.96
C ALA A 50 -2.56 -0.47 -5.21
N GLY A 51 -2.36 -0.82 -3.93
CA GLY A 51 -3.40 -1.38 -3.07
C GLY A 51 -4.52 -0.37 -2.80
N ALA A 52 -4.18 0.89 -2.53
CA ALA A 52 -5.14 1.97 -2.33
C ALA A 52 -5.98 2.24 -3.59
N TRP A 53 -5.34 2.28 -4.76
CA TRP A 53 -6.03 2.45 -6.03
C TRP A 53 -6.92 1.25 -6.36
N THR A 54 -6.46 0.04 -6.08
CA THR A 54 -7.25 -1.20 -6.26
C THR A 54 -8.53 -1.15 -5.43
N ALA A 55 -8.40 -0.78 -4.15
CA ALA A 55 -9.55 -0.60 -3.26
C ALA A 55 -10.47 0.54 -3.72
N TYR A 56 -9.90 1.66 -4.18
CA TYR A 56 -10.65 2.83 -4.64
C TYR A 56 -11.46 2.55 -5.92
N LYS A 57 -10.83 1.90 -6.90
CA LYS A 57 -11.44 1.60 -8.20
C LYS A 57 -12.25 0.30 -8.21
N GLY A 58 -12.01 -0.60 -7.25
CA GLY A 58 -12.60 -1.93 -7.21
C GLY A 58 -12.07 -2.87 -8.30
N GLN A 59 -10.92 -2.57 -8.90
CA GLN A 59 -10.31 -3.32 -10.00
C GLN A 59 -8.83 -3.59 -9.72
N ALA A 60 -8.29 -4.66 -10.30
CA ALA A 60 -6.87 -5.00 -10.14
C ALA A 60 -5.96 -3.89 -10.70
N PHE A 61 -4.93 -3.50 -9.95
CA PHE A 61 -3.90 -2.59 -10.43
C PHE A 61 -3.13 -3.24 -11.59
N PRO A 62 -3.02 -2.60 -12.77
CA PRO A 62 -2.35 -3.22 -13.92
C PRO A 62 -0.86 -3.46 -13.68
N ASP A 63 -0.41 -4.69 -13.95
CA ASP A 63 0.98 -5.12 -13.75
C ASP A 63 2.00 -4.21 -14.46
N ALA A 64 1.65 -3.78 -15.68
CA ALA A 64 2.49 -2.90 -16.51
C ALA A 64 2.76 -1.53 -15.87
N TYR A 65 1.99 -1.11 -14.85
CA TYR A 65 2.13 0.19 -14.21
C TYR A 65 3.06 0.13 -12.99
N ILE A 66 3.33 -1.07 -12.45
CA ILE A 66 4.05 -1.25 -11.18
C ILE A 66 5.50 -0.77 -11.29
N LYS A 67 6.25 -1.26 -12.28
CA LYS A 67 7.66 -0.90 -12.44
C LYS A 67 7.88 0.58 -12.80
N PRO A 68 7.13 1.17 -13.76
CA PRO A 68 7.22 2.60 -14.02
C PRO A 68 6.91 3.47 -12.78
N LEU A 69 5.88 3.09 -12.01
CA LEU A 69 5.53 3.79 -10.77
C LEU A 69 6.68 3.73 -9.75
N GLU A 70 7.22 2.54 -9.51
CA GLU A 70 8.33 2.37 -8.55
C GLU A 70 9.55 3.19 -8.97
N GLN A 71 9.95 3.17 -10.25
CA GLN A 71 11.08 3.92 -10.75
C GLN A 71 10.90 5.44 -10.61
N GLN A 72 9.69 5.93 -10.89
CA GLN A 72 9.36 7.34 -10.70
C GLN A 72 9.46 7.73 -9.22
N LEU A 73 8.91 6.91 -8.32
CA LEU A 73 8.98 7.15 -6.89
C LEU A 73 10.42 7.10 -6.37
N GLU A 74 11.22 6.13 -6.82
CA GLU A 74 12.63 6.00 -6.44
C GLU A 74 13.40 7.27 -6.81
N LYS A 75 13.22 7.79 -8.03
CA LYS A 75 13.85 9.04 -8.46
C LYS A 75 13.48 10.21 -7.53
N VAL A 76 12.19 10.40 -7.25
CA VAL A 76 11.71 11.49 -6.38
C VAL A 76 12.24 11.33 -4.95
N MET A 77 12.27 10.11 -4.43
CA MET A 77 12.75 9.83 -3.08
C MET A 77 14.27 10.00 -2.94
N GLN A 78 15.02 9.65 -3.98
CA GLN A 78 16.46 9.88 -4.06
C GLN A 78 16.82 11.36 -4.13
N GLU A 79 15.92 12.23 -4.57
CA GLU A 79 16.13 13.68 -4.61
C GLU A 79 15.63 14.37 -3.33
N ASN A 80 14.86 13.68 -2.48
CA ASN A 80 14.23 14.25 -1.30
C ASN A 80 15.14 14.24 -0.06
N GLU A 81 15.61 15.41 0.36
CA GLU A 81 16.52 15.55 1.52
C GLU A 81 15.93 15.03 2.83
N LYS A 82 14.62 15.20 3.06
CA LYS A 82 13.96 14.67 4.27
C LYS A 82 14.05 13.15 4.30
N ILE A 83 13.86 12.48 3.17
CA ILE A 83 13.98 11.02 3.06
C ILE A 83 15.45 10.60 3.20
N LYS A 84 16.40 11.33 2.59
CA LYS A 84 17.84 11.03 2.76
C LYS A 84 18.25 11.05 4.22
N SER A 85 17.86 12.10 4.95
CA SER A 85 18.23 12.32 6.35
C SER A 85 17.46 11.46 7.36
N MET A 86 16.45 10.69 6.95
CA MET A 86 15.72 9.80 7.86
C MET A 86 16.65 8.73 8.46
N ARG A 87 16.46 8.43 9.75
CA ARG A 87 17.18 7.33 10.41
C ARG A 87 16.78 6.02 9.75
N VAL A 88 17.71 5.08 9.67
CA VAL A 88 17.47 3.74 9.09
C VAL A 88 16.25 3.06 9.72
N ARG A 89 16.10 3.13 11.04
CA ARG A 89 14.94 2.55 11.74
C ARG A 89 13.60 3.14 11.28
N ASP A 90 13.57 4.44 10.99
CA ASP A 90 12.35 5.15 10.58
C ASP A 90 12.02 4.80 9.13
N LYS A 91 13.04 4.62 8.27
CA LYS A 91 12.87 4.08 6.92
C LYS A 91 12.31 2.67 6.95
N VAL A 92 12.87 1.77 7.77
CA VAL A 92 12.38 0.39 7.91
C VAL A 92 10.93 0.37 8.39
N PHE A 93 10.61 1.15 9.43
CA PHE A 93 9.25 1.24 9.95
C PHE A 93 8.27 1.77 8.89
N THR A 94 8.65 2.84 8.17
CA THR A 94 7.84 3.43 7.10
C THR A 94 7.60 2.42 5.98
N TYR A 95 8.66 1.75 5.53
CA TYR A 95 8.57 0.70 4.51
C TYR A 95 7.60 -0.42 4.92
N GLN A 96 7.77 -0.98 6.12
CA GLN A 96 6.93 -2.06 6.61
C GLN A 96 5.46 -1.64 6.76
N THR A 97 5.22 -0.40 7.19
CA THR A 97 3.88 0.18 7.29
C THR A 97 3.22 0.27 5.91
N LEU A 98 3.93 0.81 4.92
CA LEU A 98 3.42 0.97 3.56
C LEU A 98 3.13 -0.38 2.89
N VAL A 99 4.08 -1.32 2.97
CA VAL A 99 3.89 -2.69 2.43
C VAL A 99 2.72 -3.38 3.09
N GLY A 100 2.65 -3.34 4.43
CA GLY A 100 1.56 -3.95 5.18
C GLY A 100 0.20 -3.40 4.75
N MET A 101 0.07 -2.07 4.62
CA MET A 101 -1.17 -1.42 4.17
C MET A 101 -1.56 -1.83 2.76
N GLY A 102 -0.63 -1.78 1.80
CA GLY A 102 -0.90 -2.13 0.40
C GLY A 102 -1.34 -3.59 0.25
N MET A 103 -0.55 -4.51 0.82
CA MET A 103 -0.85 -5.94 0.78
C MET A 103 -2.14 -6.31 1.52
N TRP A 104 -2.46 -5.61 2.62
CA TRP A 104 -3.71 -5.79 3.33
C TRP A 104 -4.92 -5.40 2.47
N LEU A 105 -4.85 -4.27 1.76
CA LEU A 105 -5.92 -3.85 0.85
C LEU A 105 -6.11 -4.84 -0.31
N PHE A 106 -5.01 -5.40 -0.84
CA PHE A 106 -5.11 -6.48 -1.83
C PHE A 106 -5.78 -7.73 -1.25
N ALA A 107 -5.44 -8.14 -0.03
CA ALA A 107 -6.07 -9.29 0.62
C ALA A 107 -7.58 -9.07 0.80
N LEU A 108 -7.99 -7.90 1.31
CA LEU A 108 -9.40 -7.54 1.45
C LEU A 108 -10.14 -7.50 0.11
N GLN A 109 -9.52 -6.94 -0.93
CA GLN A 109 -10.13 -6.89 -2.26
C GLN A 109 -10.34 -8.31 -2.84
N GLN A 110 -9.38 -9.22 -2.64
CA GLN A 110 -9.51 -10.61 -3.07
C GLN A 110 -10.62 -11.35 -2.32
N GLU A 111 -10.75 -11.13 -1.01
CA GLU A 111 -11.87 -11.69 -0.24
C GLU A 111 -13.22 -11.16 -0.73
N LEU A 112 -13.29 -9.86 -1.02
CA LEU A 112 -14.49 -9.21 -1.54
C LEU A 112 -14.87 -9.68 -2.94
N GLN A 113 -13.89 -9.99 -3.80
CA GLN A 113 -14.13 -10.62 -5.11
C GLN A 113 -14.72 -12.03 -4.98
N LYS A 114 -14.25 -12.80 -3.99
CA LYS A 114 -14.78 -14.15 -3.71
C LYS A 114 -16.19 -14.11 -3.11
N LYS A 115 -16.49 -13.09 -2.30
CA LYS A 115 -17.79 -12.89 -1.63
C LYS A 115 -18.27 -11.45 -1.81
N PRO A 116 -18.89 -11.12 -2.96
CA PRO A 116 -19.33 -9.76 -3.25
C PRO A 116 -20.31 -9.23 -2.20
N ASN A 117 -20.03 -8.03 -1.69
CA ASN A 117 -20.90 -7.32 -0.76
C ASN A 117 -20.86 -5.82 -1.08
N ILE A 118 -22.02 -5.19 -1.27
CA ILE A 118 -22.11 -3.77 -1.69
C ILE A 118 -21.59 -2.82 -0.61
N GLN A 119 -21.92 -3.08 0.66
CA GLN A 119 -21.48 -2.23 1.77
C GLN A 119 -19.96 -2.28 1.91
N GLU A 120 -19.37 -3.47 1.78
CA GLU A 120 -17.91 -3.66 1.79
C GLU A 120 -17.23 -3.01 0.58
N GLN A 121 -17.85 -3.02 -0.59
CA GLN A 121 -17.34 -2.28 -1.77
C GLN A 121 -17.31 -0.77 -1.52
N VAL A 122 -18.35 -0.20 -0.94
CA VAL A 122 -18.39 1.23 -0.58
C VAL A 122 -17.33 1.56 0.47
N ARG A 123 -17.14 0.68 1.47
CA ARG A 123 -16.11 0.82 2.49
C ARG A 123 -14.71 0.76 1.88
N MET A 124 -14.43 -0.21 1.02
CA MET A 124 -13.16 -0.36 0.31
C MET A 124 -12.85 0.86 -0.55
N LYS A 125 -13.85 1.36 -1.31
CA LYS A 125 -13.70 2.58 -2.10
C LYS A 125 -13.30 3.77 -1.22
N THR A 126 -13.99 3.95 -0.09
CA THR A 126 -13.71 5.05 0.85
C THR A 126 -12.31 4.91 1.47
N MET A 127 -11.93 3.71 1.91
CA MET A 127 -10.61 3.45 2.49
C MET A 127 -9.48 3.70 1.49
N GLY A 128 -9.61 3.17 0.27
CA GLY A 128 -8.64 3.38 -0.80
C GLY A 128 -8.47 4.84 -1.17
N GLY A 129 -9.59 5.55 -1.35
CA GLY A 129 -9.58 6.99 -1.66
C GLY A 129 -8.94 7.83 -0.56
N ASN A 130 -9.25 7.54 0.71
CA ASN A 130 -8.65 8.24 1.85
C ASN A 130 -7.14 7.97 1.97
N LEU A 131 -6.69 6.73 1.74
CA LEU A 131 -5.28 6.40 1.78
C LEU A 131 -4.51 7.09 0.63
N LEU A 132 -5.04 7.06 -0.60
CA LEU A 132 -4.46 7.81 -1.73
C LEU A 132 -4.30 9.29 -1.39
N LYS A 133 -5.36 9.92 -0.88
CA LYS A 133 -5.33 11.34 -0.49
C LYS A 133 -4.31 11.61 0.62
N SER A 134 -4.21 10.73 1.60
CA SER A 134 -3.25 10.86 2.71
C SER A 134 -1.81 10.76 2.22
N LEU A 135 -1.52 9.84 1.30
CA LEU A 135 -0.17 9.62 0.77
C LEU A 135 0.26 10.70 -0.22
N LEU A 136 -0.65 11.20 -1.05
CA LEU A 136 -0.32 12.10 -2.17
C LEU A 136 -0.69 13.56 -1.92
N GLY A 137 -1.50 13.85 -0.88
CA GLY A 137 -1.96 15.21 -0.58
C GLY A 137 -3.01 15.76 -1.55
N VAL A 138 -3.44 14.98 -2.54
CA VAL A 138 -4.44 15.37 -3.55
C VAL A 138 -5.62 14.40 -3.57
N PRO A 139 -6.83 14.85 -3.96
CA PRO A 139 -7.97 13.95 -4.17
C PRO A 139 -7.63 12.82 -5.15
N PRO A 140 -8.12 11.58 -4.92
CA PRO A 140 -7.80 10.42 -5.75
C PRO A 140 -8.29 10.57 -7.20
N GLU A 141 -9.28 11.42 -7.46
CA GLU A 141 -9.77 11.73 -8.81
C GLU A 141 -8.75 12.47 -9.68
N ARG A 142 -7.76 13.13 -9.05
CA ARG A 142 -6.67 13.81 -9.76
C ARG A 142 -5.50 12.90 -10.07
N VAL A 143 -5.52 11.67 -9.58
CA VAL A 143 -4.40 10.73 -9.69
C VAL A 143 -4.69 9.70 -10.76
N SER A 144 -3.78 9.62 -11.73
CA SER A 144 -3.79 8.61 -12.79
C SER A 144 -2.53 7.78 -12.73
N PHE A 145 -2.65 6.48 -13.00
CA PHE A 145 -1.52 5.56 -13.16
C PHE A 145 -1.55 4.99 -14.56
N THR A 146 -0.41 5.02 -15.23
CA THR A 146 -0.23 4.59 -16.62
C THR A 146 1.03 3.74 -16.77
N SER A 147 1.29 3.23 -17.97
CA SER A 147 2.55 2.55 -18.31
C SER A 147 3.76 3.49 -18.31
N SER A 148 3.56 4.80 -18.13
CA SER A 148 4.62 5.80 -18.02
C SER A 148 4.82 6.31 -16.58
N GLY A 149 4.01 5.82 -15.62
CA GLY A 149 4.08 6.21 -14.22
C GLY A 149 2.78 6.84 -13.70
N MET A 150 2.90 7.60 -12.62
CA MET A 150 1.83 8.35 -11.98
C MET A 150 1.80 9.80 -12.45
N GLU A 151 0.61 10.29 -12.72
CA GLU A 151 0.33 11.67 -13.10
C GLU A 151 -0.69 12.29 -12.15
N ILE A 152 -0.54 13.59 -11.90
CA ILE A 152 -1.48 14.39 -11.12
C ILE A 152 -2.03 15.49 -12.04
N SER A 153 -3.33 15.46 -12.32
CA SER A 153 -4.00 16.52 -13.09
C SER A 153 -4.12 17.81 -12.26
N GLN A 154 -4.14 18.96 -12.95
CA GLN A 154 -4.30 20.29 -12.34
C GLN A 154 -5.68 20.46 -11.70
#